data_AF-A0A5Y3WA74-F1
#
_entry.id   AF-A0A5Y3WA74-F1
#
_cell.length_a   1.000
_cell.length_b   1.000
_cell.length_c   1.000
_cell.angle_alpha   90.00
_cell.angle_beta   90.00
_cell.angle_gamma   90.00
#
_symmetry.space_group_name_H-M   'P 1'
#
loop_
_entity.id
_entity.type
_entity.pdbx_description
1 polymer ?
#
loop_
_entity_poly.entity_id
_entity_poly.type
_entity_poly.pdbx_seq_one_letter_code
_entity_poly.pdbx_strand_id
1 'polypeptide(L)'
;MLNKFNAFNFCVLEKILCAPKEYVSAYLRGYFDGGTRFHLNQITAPAVCRELASDLVCLLNLFEIKGEITKTPTGFEVVISGRGDINAFREEIDFLNDTHDFSGAREKKQLVMALIMKGCVKHIIP
;
A
#
# COMPACT_ATOMS: atom_id res chain seq x y z
N MET A 1 -29.57 11.13 15.86
CA MET A 1 -28.76 9.90 15.99
C MET A 1 -27.50 10.10 15.14
N LEU A 2 -26.46 10.75 15.66
CA LEU A 2 -25.18 11.01 14.97
C LEU A 2 -24.21 11.60 16.01
N ASN A 3 -23.58 10.76 16.82
CA ASN A 3 -22.51 11.18 17.76
C ASN A 3 -21.57 10.01 18.14
N LYS A 4 -21.53 8.93 17.33
CA LYS A 4 -20.64 7.78 17.57
C LYS A 4 -19.34 7.80 16.75
N PHE A 5 -19.15 8.78 15.88
CA PHE A 5 -17.99 8.88 14.97
C PHE A 5 -17.08 10.09 15.22
N ASN A 6 -17.32 10.88 16.28
CA ASN A 6 -16.44 12.00 16.67
C ASN A 6 -15.23 11.57 17.53
N ALA A 7 -14.99 10.26 17.65
CA ALA A 7 -13.89 9.70 18.44
C ALA A 7 -12.87 8.93 17.59
N PHE A 8 -12.83 9.18 16.27
CA PHE A 8 -11.76 8.66 15.44
C PHE A 8 -10.52 9.52 15.66
N ASN A 9 -9.59 9.02 16.46
CA ASN A 9 -8.21 9.50 16.42
C ASN A 9 -7.65 9.08 15.06
N PHE A 10 -7.53 10.03 14.14
CA PHE A 10 -6.88 9.84 12.85
C PHE A 10 -5.36 9.90 13.01
N CYS A 11 -4.86 9.08 13.93
CA CYS A 11 -3.45 8.91 14.26
C CYS A 11 -3.16 7.41 14.34
N VAL A 12 -1.91 7.04 14.14
CA VAL A 12 -1.45 5.70 14.46
C VAL A 12 -1.54 5.53 15.98
N LEU A 13 -2.05 4.37 16.43
CA LEU A 13 -2.08 4.06 17.85
C LEU A 13 -0.66 4.06 18.43
N GLU A 14 -0.47 4.69 19.58
CA GLU A 14 0.84 4.79 20.26
C GLU A 14 1.53 3.43 20.44
N LYS A 15 0.73 2.37 20.70
CA LYS A 15 1.23 1.00 20.81
C LYS A 15 1.92 0.50 19.55
N ILE A 16 1.53 0.99 18.37
CA ILE A 16 2.17 0.68 17.08
C ILE A 16 3.39 1.56 16.88
N LEU A 17 3.34 2.85 17.25
CA LEU A 17 4.49 3.75 17.17
C LEU A 17 5.70 3.26 17.98
N CYS A 18 5.45 2.58 19.10
CA CYS A 18 6.48 2.00 19.97
C CYS A 18 6.70 0.49 19.76
N ALA A 19 6.06 -0.12 18.77
CA ALA A 19 6.17 -1.56 18.56
C ALA A 19 7.54 -1.93 17.96
N PRO A 20 8.00 -3.18 18.15
CA PRO A 20 9.12 -3.74 17.41
C PRO A 20 8.92 -3.60 15.89
N LYS A 21 10.03 -3.49 15.15
CA LYS A 21 10.03 -3.18 13.71
C LYS A 21 9.16 -4.13 12.89
N GLU A 22 9.05 -5.40 13.28
CA GLU A 22 8.28 -6.42 12.57
C GLU A 22 6.76 -6.15 12.62
N TYR A 23 6.27 -5.58 13.71
CA TYR A 23 4.86 -5.20 13.83
C TYR A 23 4.57 -3.89 13.11
N VAL A 24 5.54 -2.96 13.12
CA VAL A 24 5.44 -1.72 12.36
C VAL A 24 5.42 -2.01 10.86
N SER A 25 6.28 -2.91 10.37
CA SER A 25 6.32 -3.30 8.96
C SER A 25 5.01 -3.95 8.53
N ALA A 26 4.44 -4.85 9.35
CA ALA A 26 3.13 -5.44 9.11
C ALA A 26 1.99 -4.40 9.06
N TYR A 27 2.01 -3.41 9.96
CA TYR A 27 1.05 -2.30 9.94
C TYR A 27 1.18 -1.46 8.67
N LEU A 28 2.41 -1.04 8.32
CA LEU A 28 2.67 -0.28 7.10
C LEU A 28 2.25 -1.06 5.86
N ARG A 29 2.52 -2.36 5.81
CA ARG A 29 2.06 -3.21 4.70
C ARG A 29 0.55 -3.18 4.54
N GLY A 30 -0.20 -3.40 5.63
CA GLY A 30 -1.66 -3.36 5.59
C GLY A 30 -2.20 -1.97 5.22
N TYR A 31 -1.57 -0.90 5.70
CA TYR A 31 -1.96 0.46 5.35
C TYR A 31 -1.75 0.73 3.85
N PHE A 32 -0.57 0.38 3.33
CA PHE A 32 -0.23 0.65 1.95
C PHE A 32 -0.99 -0.26 0.96
N ASP A 33 -1.36 -1.48 1.35
CA ASP A 33 -2.20 -2.36 0.51
C ASP A 33 -3.61 -1.79 0.26
N GLY A 34 -4.18 -1.09 1.24
CA GLY A 34 -5.57 -0.63 1.18
C GLY A 34 -5.88 0.55 0.25
N GLY A 35 -4.89 1.30 -0.25
CA GLY A 35 -5.15 2.51 -1.03
C GLY A 35 -3.96 3.16 -1.73
N THR A 36 -2.80 2.52 -1.77
CA THR A 36 -1.60 3.11 -2.35
C THR A 36 -1.61 3.06 -3.86
N ARG A 37 -1.06 4.10 -4.50
CA ARG A 37 -0.75 4.08 -5.92
C ARG A 37 0.75 3.89 -6.09
N PHE A 38 1.10 2.79 -6.77
CA PHE A 38 2.46 2.46 -7.15
C PHE A 38 2.72 2.94 -8.57
N HIS A 39 3.60 3.93 -8.73
CA HIS A 39 4.17 4.33 -10.00
C HIS A 39 5.64 3.88 -10.03
N LEU A 40 6.19 3.70 -11.24
CA LEU A 40 7.57 3.21 -11.44
C LEU A 40 8.63 3.98 -10.65
N ASN A 41 8.39 5.27 -10.39
CA ASN A 41 9.33 6.17 -9.71
C ASN A 41 8.75 6.76 -8.42
N GLN A 42 7.58 6.31 -7.96
CA GLN A 42 6.91 6.93 -6.83
C GLN A 42 5.88 6.00 -6.17
N ILE A 43 5.86 5.99 -4.84
CA ILE A 43 4.82 5.34 -4.03
C ILE A 43 4.02 6.43 -3.32
N THR A 44 2.68 6.37 -3.41
CA THR A 44 1.80 7.38 -2.80
C THR A 44 0.71 6.73 -1.97
N ALA A 45 0.60 7.10 -0.69
CA ALA A 45 -0.41 6.62 0.22
C ALA A 45 -1.32 7.76 0.70
N PRO A 46 -2.65 7.68 0.49
CA PRO A 46 -3.57 8.73 0.92
C PRO A 46 -3.78 8.71 2.43
N ALA A 47 -3.83 9.89 3.03
CA ALA A 47 -4.13 10.11 4.44
C ALA A 47 -5.24 11.16 4.59
N VAL A 48 -6.21 10.89 5.46
CA VAL A 48 -7.38 11.76 5.64
C VAL A 48 -7.06 13.06 6.38
N CYS A 49 -5.98 13.09 7.17
CA CYS A 49 -5.51 14.28 7.88
C CYS A 49 -3.97 14.31 7.94
N ARG A 50 -3.43 15.44 8.41
CA ARG A 50 -1.99 15.69 8.45
C ARG A 50 -1.30 14.86 9.52
N GLU A 51 -1.99 14.63 10.63
CA GLU A 51 -1.50 13.86 11.78
C GLU A 51 -1.22 12.42 11.36
N LEU A 52 -2.18 11.75 10.71
CA LEU A 52 -1.96 10.43 10.14
C LEU A 52 -0.80 10.40 9.14
N ALA A 53 -0.72 11.40 8.25
CA ALA A 53 0.38 11.50 7.29
C ALA A 53 1.75 11.64 8.00
N SER A 54 1.80 12.42 9.08
CA SER A 54 3.00 12.59 9.91
C SER A 54 3.40 11.30 10.61
N ASP A 55 2.43 10.57 11.16
CA ASP A 55 2.69 9.29 11.82
C ASP A 55 3.23 8.27 10.82
N LEU A 56 2.66 8.20 9.61
CA LEU A 56 3.16 7.32 8.55
C LEU A 56 4.60 7.66 8.16
N VAL A 57 4.93 8.94 8.01
CA VAL A 57 6.32 9.37 7.75
C VAL A 57 7.24 9.00 8.91
N CYS A 58 6.79 9.16 10.15
CA CYS A 58 7.55 8.74 11.33
C CYS A 58 7.84 7.23 11.32
N LEU A 59 6.84 6.41 11.01
CA LEU A 59 7.00 4.97 10.90
C LEU A 59 7.93 4.57 9.75
N LEU A 60 7.85 5.22 8.59
CA LEU A 60 8.75 4.99 7.46
C LEU A 60 10.21 5.31 7.81
N ASN A 61 10.44 6.39 8.57
CA ASN A 61 11.78 6.78 9.01
C ASN A 61 12.44 5.71 9.91
N LEU A 62 11.69 4.83 10.59
CA LEU A 62 12.26 3.72 11.36
C LEU A 62 12.98 2.69 10.47
N PHE A 63 12.65 2.65 9.19
CA PHE A 63 13.28 1.83 8.15
C PHE A 63 14.20 2.67 7.25
N GLU A 64 14.55 3.88 7.66
CA GLU A 64 15.38 4.83 6.90
C GLU A 64 14.78 5.21 5.54
N ILE A 65 13.45 5.08 5.39
CA ILE A 65 12.70 5.43 4.18
C ILE A 65 12.19 6.86 4.31
N LYS A 66 12.58 7.73 3.39
CA LYS A 66 12.10 9.11 3.36
C LYS A 66 10.75 9.22 2.65
N GLY A 67 9.76 9.71 3.40
CA GLY A 67 8.44 10.09 2.87
C GLY A 67 8.20 11.60 2.99
N GLU A 68 7.56 12.18 1.99
CA GLU A 68 7.14 13.58 1.96
C GLU A 68 5.62 13.70 2.08
N ILE A 69 5.14 14.70 2.81
CA ILE A 69 3.69 14.95 2.94
C ILE A 69 3.29 16.01 1.91
N THR A 70 2.38 15.65 1.02
CA THR A 70 1.77 16.57 0.05
C THR A 70 0.30 16.77 0.39
N LYS A 71 -0.18 18.00 0.32
CA LYS A 71 -1.61 18.31 0.48
C LYS A 71 -2.34 18.11 -0.85
N THR A 72 -3.48 17.43 -0.82
CA THR A 72 -4.34 17.22 -1.99
C THR A 72 -5.71 17.89 -1.78
N PRO A 73 -6.54 18.03 -2.83
CA PRO A 73 -7.89 18.57 -2.69
C PRO A 73 -8.78 17.79 -1.72
N THR A 74 -8.48 16.51 -1.49
CA THR A 74 -9.28 15.58 -0.69
C THR A 74 -8.63 15.21 0.64
N GLY A 75 -7.44 15.73 0.96
CA GLY A 75 -6.72 15.39 2.18
C GLY A 75 -5.21 15.58 2.04
N PHE A 76 -4.46 14.54 2.41
CA PHE A 76 -3.00 14.50 2.37
C PHE A 76 -2.55 13.21 1.70
N GLU A 77 -1.34 13.21 1.17
CA GLU A 77 -0.68 12.02 0.64
C GLU A 77 0.75 11.96 1.20
N VAL A 78 1.19 10.76 1.57
CA VAL A 78 2.59 10.46 1.84
C VAL A 78 3.21 9.94 0.56
N VAL A 79 4.32 10.54 0.15
CA VAL A 79 4.96 10.34 -1.14
C VAL A 79 6.40 9.87 -0.93
N ILE A 80 6.76 8.74 -1.52
CA ILE A 80 8.12 8.20 -1.53
C ILE A 80 8.61 8.23 -2.98
N SER A 81 9.65 9.02 -3.27
CA SER A 81 10.12 9.25 -4.65
C SER A 81 11.59 8.86 -4.88
N GLY A 82 12.38 8.70 -3.83
CA GLY A 82 13.79 8.33 -3.94
C GLY A 82 13.94 6.86 -4.37
N ARG A 83 14.80 6.57 -5.35
CA ARG A 83 15.03 5.18 -5.79
C ARG A 83 15.51 4.29 -4.64
N GLY A 84 16.40 4.81 -3.78
CA GLY A 84 16.87 4.10 -2.58
C GLY A 84 15.73 3.82 -1.60
N ASP A 85 14.92 4.83 -1.32
CA ASP A 85 13.77 4.72 -0.42
C ASP A 85 12.70 3.74 -0.95
N ILE A 86 12.46 3.73 -2.27
CA ILE A 86 11.54 2.79 -2.92
C ILE A 86 12.06 1.35 -2.83
N ASN A 87 13.37 1.15 -2.98
CA ASN A 87 13.96 -0.18 -2.82
C ASN A 87 13.89 -0.64 -1.36
N ALA A 88 14.26 0.22 -0.41
CA ALA A 88 14.14 -0.06 1.02
C ALA A 88 12.68 -0.35 1.41
N PHE A 89 11.71 0.40 0.87
CA PHE A 89 10.28 0.14 1.07
C PHE A 89 9.88 -1.27 0.60
N ARG A 90 10.39 -1.70 -0.56
CA ARG A 90 10.10 -3.02 -1.11
C ARG A 90 10.70 -4.14 -0.27
N GLU A 91 11.91 -3.95 0.23
CA GLU A 91 12.68 -4.93 1.00
C GLU A 91 12.17 -5.04 2.45
N GLU A 92 12.05 -3.93 3.16
CA GLU A 92 11.80 -3.90 4.60
C GLU A 92 10.32 -4.03 4.97
N ILE A 93 9.44 -3.39 4.20
CA ILE A 93 7.99 -3.44 4.43
C ILE A 93 7.40 -4.68 3.73
N ASP A 94 8.20 -5.32 2.86
CA ASP A 94 7.94 -6.58 2.20
C ASP A 94 6.62 -6.54 1.41
N PHE A 95 6.66 -5.63 0.45
CA PHE A 95 5.68 -5.53 -0.64
C PHE A 95 6.08 -6.43 -1.83
N LEU A 96 7.26 -7.07 -1.80
CA LEU A 96 7.82 -7.84 -2.92
C LEU A 96 8.23 -9.28 -2.60
N ASN A 97 7.96 -9.87 -1.42
CA ASN A 97 7.80 -11.32 -1.45
C ASN A 97 6.65 -11.60 -2.44
N ASP A 98 6.92 -12.47 -3.43
CA ASP A 98 6.14 -12.82 -4.64
C ASP A 98 4.64 -13.19 -4.40
N THR A 99 4.12 -12.99 -3.19
CA THR A 99 2.75 -13.22 -2.76
C THR A 99 1.72 -12.16 -3.21
N HIS A 100 2.14 -10.96 -3.65
CA HIS A 100 1.20 -9.95 -4.16
C HIS A 100 1.56 -9.50 -5.58
N ASP A 101 0.92 -10.16 -6.55
CA ASP A 101 0.92 -9.74 -7.95
C ASP A 101 0.11 -8.44 -8.11
N PHE A 102 0.81 -7.32 -8.34
CA PHE A 102 0.20 -6.01 -8.60
C PHE A 102 -0.39 -5.87 -10.02
N SER A 103 -0.63 -6.98 -10.74
CA SER A 103 -1.34 -7.01 -12.03
C SER A 103 -2.85 -6.64 -11.94
N GLY A 104 -3.33 -6.21 -10.77
CA GLY A 104 -4.67 -5.68 -10.52
C GLY A 104 -5.10 -4.49 -11.41
N ALA A 105 -4.21 -3.95 -12.24
CA ALA A 105 -4.55 -3.03 -13.31
C ALA A 105 -3.88 -3.43 -14.63
N ARG A 106 -4.27 -4.58 -15.24
CA ARG A 106 -4.51 -4.78 -16.71
C ARG A 106 -4.41 -6.24 -17.20
N GLU A 107 -4.32 -7.28 -16.37
CA GLU A 107 -4.22 -8.66 -16.92
C GLU A 107 -5.32 -9.63 -16.46
N LYS A 108 -6.57 -9.35 -16.84
CA LYS A 108 -7.62 -10.38 -16.95
C LYS A 108 -8.33 -10.39 -18.30
N LYS A 109 -7.65 -10.01 -19.39
CA LYS A 109 -8.17 -10.19 -20.76
C LYS A 109 -7.28 -10.94 -21.74
N GLN A 110 -5.99 -11.17 -21.46
CA GLN A 110 -5.12 -11.88 -22.43
C GLN A 110 -4.97 -13.38 -22.17
N LEU A 111 -5.02 -13.83 -20.91
CA LEU A 111 -4.88 -15.26 -20.60
C LEU A 111 -6.09 -16.10 -21.05
N VAL A 112 -7.30 -15.51 -20.98
CA VAL A 112 -8.52 -16.15 -21.50
C VAL A 112 -8.50 -16.22 -23.04
N MET A 113 -7.98 -15.20 -23.74
CA MET A 113 -7.81 -15.30 -25.19
C MET A 113 -6.72 -16.30 -25.59
N ALA A 114 -5.63 -16.42 -24.83
CA ALA A 114 -4.59 -17.43 -25.12
C ALA A 114 -5.08 -18.87 -24.95
N LEU A 115 -5.97 -19.13 -23.97
CA LEU A 115 -6.60 -20.45 -23.78
C LEU A 115 -7.70 -20.73 -24.82
N ILE A 116 -8.45 -19.73 -25.26
CA ILE A 116 -9.43 -19.87 -26.35
C ILE A 116 -8.73 -20.05 -27.71
N MET A 117 -7.58 -19.39 -27.94
CA MET A 117 -6.80 -19.48 -29.18
C MET A 117 -5.95 -20.76 -29.29
N LYS A 118 -5.78 -21.53 -28.20
CA LYS A 118 -5.00 -22.79 -28.20
C LYS A 118 -5.85 -24.07 -28.29
N GLY A 119 -7.16 -23.98 -28.52
CA GLY A 119 -7.91 -25.08 -29.15
C GLY A 119 -8.03 -26.40 -28.37
N CYS A 120 -8.20 -26.37 -27.04
CA CYS A 120 -8.54 -27.56 -26.27
C CYS A 120 -9.86 -27.39 -25.51
N VAL A 121 -10.98 -27.43 -26.24
CA VAL A 121 -12.27 -27.88 -25.69
C VAL A 121 -12.65 -29.16 -26.41
N LYS A 122 -12.35 -30.29 -25.79
CA LYS A 122 -13.03 -31.55 -26.08
C LYS A 122 -13.37 -32.21 -24.75
N HIS A 123 -14.67 -32.15 -24.43
CA HIS A 123 -15.44 -33.01 -23.52
C HIS A 123 -14.83 -33.28 -22.13
N ILE A 124 -15.56 -33.20 -21.02
CA ILE A 124 -16.65 -34.12 -20.67
C ILE A 124 -17.35 -33.49 -19.45
N ILE A 125 -18.66 -33.30 -19.57
CA ILE A 125 -19.61 -33.23 -18.46
C ILE A 125 -20.16 -34.66 -18.31
N PRO A 126 -20.26 -35.26 -17.12
CA PRO A 126 -21.36 -36.16 -16.82
C PRO A 126 -22.60 -35.36 -16.41
#